data_AF-A0A6N8NKM7-F1
#
_entry.id   AF-A0A6N8NKM7-F1
#
_cell.length_a   1.000
_cell.length_b   1.000
_cell.length_c   1.000
_cell.angle_alpha   90.00
_cell.angle_beta   90.00
_cell.angle_gamma   90.00
#
_symmetry.space_group_name_H-M   'P 1'
#
loop_
_entity.id
_entity.type
_entity.pdbx_description
1 polymer ?
#
loop_
_entity_poly.entity_id
_entity_poly.type
_entity_poly.pdbx_seq_one_letter_code
_entity_poly.pdbx_strand_id
1 'polypeptide(L)'
;MRLEAPGRDYRRYQMEEYGGVDVRLYRIPDPMAFLRQQKNLHRIVVQPQYLGDGLNNTLTWLWDNWYGKSRRVMQRTFSSQSRQNVTQALPELQLGNAIIKPSRYVQNNQFSPLKKYPLVKQFRYPLWQAKPFEPQQGVKLEGASSNFISPQPGNIYIPLGQQEPGLYLVEAMVGGYRATTVVFVSDTVALSKVSGKELLVWTAGKKQGEAKPGSEILWTDGLGVMTRGVTDDSGTLQLQHISPERSYILGKDAEGG
;
A
#
# COMPACT_ATOMS: atom_id res chain seq x y z
N MET A 1 -0.37 -0.07 9.07
CA MET A 1 -0.74 -1.09 8.06
C MET A 1 0.39 -2.10 7.97
N ARG A 2 0.09 -3.41 7.91
CA ARG A 2 1.12 -4.46 7.77
C ARG A 2 1.40 -4.67 6.28
N LEU A 3 2.68 -4.68 5.91
CA LEU A 3 3.15 -5.00 4.58
C LEU A 3 4.11 -6.18 4.67
N GLU A 4 3.92 -7.16 3.78
CA GLU A 4 4.83 -8.28 3.63
C GLU A 4 5.52 -8.18 2.28
N ALA A 5 6.84 -8.12 2.31
CA ALA A 5 7.71 -8.13 1.14
C ALA A 5 8.75 -9.26 1.26
N PRO A 6 9.32 -9.74 0.14
CA PRO A 6 10.34 -10.78 0.15
C PRO A 6 11.57 -10.37 0.97
N GLY A 7 11.86 -11.11 2.04
CA GLY A 7 12.87 -10.73 3.02
C GLY A 7 14.27 -11.34 2.87
N ARG A 8 14.35 -12.54 2.28
CA ARG A 8 15.58 -13.36 2.25
C ARG A 8 15.92 -13.97 0.89
N ASP A 9 15.07 -13.77 -0.12
CA ASP A 9 15.19 -14.44 -1.41
C ASP A 9 15.85 -13.56 -2.47
N TYR A 10 16.20 -14.14 -3.62
CA TYR A 10 16.72 -13.41 -4.79
C TYR A 10 15.82 -12.22 -5.21
N ARG A 11 14.52 -12.32 -4.98
CA ARG A 11 13.52 -11.25 -5.20
C ARG A 11 13.80 -9.99 -4.38
N ARG A 12 14.46 -10.11 -3.23
CA ARG A 12 14.90 -8.98 -2.41
C ARG A 12 15.93 -8.13 -3.15
N TYR A 13 16.95 -8.73 -3.76
CA TYR A 13 17.98 -7.99 -4.49
C TYR A 13 17.38 -7.17 -5.65
N GLN A 14 16.39 -7.73 -6.35
CA GLN A 14 15.66 -7.00 -7.39
C GLN A 14 14.82 -5.85 -6.82
N MET A 15 14.28 -6.00 -5.60
CA MET A 15 13.47 -4.97 -4.95
C MET A 15 14.29 -3.92 -4.17
N GLU A 16 15.54 -4.24 -3.81
CA GLU A 16 16.47 -3.34 -3.10
C GLU A 16 16.82 -2.10 -3.92
N GLU A 17 16.92 -2.23 -5.25
CA GLU A 17 17.17 -1.11 -6.16
C GLU A 17 16.07 -0.02 -6.11
N TYR A 18 14.84 -0.38 -5.73
CA TYR A 18 13.75 0.58 -5.60
C TYR A 18 13.83 1.40 -4.30
N GLY A 19 14.69 1.00 -3.35
CA GLY A 19 14.98 1.72 -2.12
C GLY A 19 13.84 1.80 -1.09
N GLY A 20 12.61 1.46 -1.47
CA GLY A 20 11.45 1.47 -0.58
C GLY A 20 10.13 1.24 -1.29
N VAL A 21 9.05 1.41 -0.54
CA VAL A 21 7.67 1.23 -0.99
C VAL A 21 7.00 2.59 -1.07
N ASP A 22 6.43 2.91 -2.23
CA ASP A 22 5.57 4.08 -2.38
C ASP A 22 4.18 3.76 -1.84
N VAL A 23 3.77 4.51 -0.84
CA VAL A 23 2.47 4.36 -0.17
C VAL A 23 1.60 5.55 -0.50
N ARG A 24 0.35 5.27 -0.92
CA ARG A 24 -0.70 6.27 -1.10
C ARG A 24 -1.90 5.91 -0.24
N LEU A 25 -2.46 6.92 0.41
CA LEU A 25 -3.63 6.81 1.26
C LEU A 25 -4.74 7.65 0.64
N TYR A 26 -5.88 7.03 0.34
CA TYR A 26 -7.06 7.70 -0.18
C TYR A 26 -8.20 7.60 0.83
N ARG A 27 -8.94 8.69 1.03
CA ARG A 27 -10.18 8.65 1.82
C ARG A 27 -11.32 8.25 0.91
N ILE A 28 -12.15 7.31 1.33
CA ILE A 28 -13.34 6.91 0.60
C ILE A 28 -14.50 7.81 1.06
N PRO A 29 -15.11 8.63 0.17
CA PRO A 29 -16.16 9.57 0.58
C PRO A 29 -17.44 8.87 1.05
N ASP A 30 -17.81 7.76 0.40
CA ASP A 30 -18.97 6.94 0.77
C ASP A 30 -18.51 5.50 1.04
N PRO A 31 -18.16 5.17 2.29
CA PRO A 31 -17.73 3.84 2.69
C PRO A 31 -18.75 2.75 2.35
N MET A 32 -20.03 3.00 2.60
CA MET A 32 -21.08 1.99 2.46
C MET A 32 -21.31 1.63 1.00
N ALA A 33 -21.38 2.64 0.11
CA ALA A 33 -21.48 2.39 -1.32
C ALA A 33 -20.23 1.69 -1.86
N PHE A 34 -19.04 2.05 -1.40
CA PHE A 34 -17.79 1.43 -1.83
C PHE A 34 -17.72 -0.05 -1.44
N LEU A 35 -18.02 -0.37 -0.18
CA LEU A 35 -17.96 -1.74 0.35
C LEU A 35 -18.99 -2.65 -0.33
N ARG A 36 -20.19 -2.13 -0.60
CA ARG A 36 -21.23 -2.85 -1.34
C ARG A 36 -20.85 -3.18 -2.79
N GLN A 37 -19.96 -2.41 -3.42
CA GLN A 37 -19.48 -2.71 -4.77
C GLN A 37 -18.43 -3.84 -4.79
N GLN A 38 -17.88 -4.21 -3.64
CA GLN A 38 -16.87 -5.26 -3.55
C GLN A 38 -17.53 -6.63 -3.46
N LYS A 39 -17.20 -7.53 -4.40
CA LYS A 39 -17.64 -8.94 -4.34
C LYS A 39 -17.01 -9.71 -3.18
N ASN A 40 -15.83 -9.29 -2.73
CA ASN A 40 -15.09 -9.93 -1.65
C ASN A 40 -14.39 -8.87 -0.81
N LEU A 41 -14.82 -8.69 0.44
CA LEU A 41 -14.24 -7.69 1.34
C LEU A 41 -12.83 -8.06 1.82
N HIS A 42 -12.43 -9.34 1.71
CA HIS A 42 -11.06 -9.77 1.96
C HIS A 42 -10.12 -9.50 0.78
N ARG A 43 -10.68 -9.23 -0.41
CA ARG A 43 -9.90 -8.91 -1.62
C ARG A 43 -10.57 -7.73 -2.36
N ILE A 44 -10.26 -6.54 -1.89
CA ILE A 44 -10.72 -5.29 -2.50
C ILE A 44 -10.16 -5.16 -3.92
N VAL A 45 -11.03 -4.91 -4.89
CA VAL A 45 -10.68 -4.77 -6.31
C VAL A 45 -10.78 -3.31 -6.70
N VAL A 46 -9.64 -2.69 -6.99
CA VAL A 46 -9.56 -1.33 -7.52
C VAL A 46 -8.73 -1.34 -8.79
N GLN A 47 -9.35 -0.91 -9.89
CA GLN A 47 -8.70 -0.86 -11.20
C GLN A 47 -7.45 0.04 -11.14
N PRO A 48 -6.26 -0.51 -11.45
CA PRO A 48 -5.04 0.29 -11.53
C PRO A 48 -5.08 1.18 -12.77
N GLN A 49 -4.45 2.35 -12.67
CA GLN A 49 -4.14 3.17 -13.83
C GLN A 49 -2.63 3.07 -14.09
N TYR A 50 -2.25 2.08 -14.90
CA TYR A 50 -0.86 1.80 -15.25
C TYR A 50 -0.35 2.82 -16.26
N LEU A 51 0.78 3.47 -15.95
CA LEU A 51 1.44 4.48 -16.79
C LEU A 51 2.54 3.89 -17.69
N GLY A 52 2.93 2.63 -17.47
CA GLY A 52 4.09 2.02 -18.13
C GLY A 52 5.40 2.25 -17.40
N ASP A 53 6.46 1.64 -17.93
CA ASP A 53 7.82 1.70 -17.35
C ASP A 53 8.49 3.09 -17.47
N GLY A 54 7.85 4.04 -18.16
CA GLY A 54 8.33 5.41 -18.34
C GLY A 54 9.51 5.51 -19.31
N LEU A 55 9.37 6.33 -20.37
CA LEU A 55 10.39 6.46 -21.42
C LEU A 55 11.70 7.14 -20.95
N ASN A 56 11.68 7.80 -19.79
CA ASN A 56 12.81 8.59 -19.30
C ASN A 56 14.09 7.75 -19.11
N ASN A 57 13.94 6.50 -18.66
CA ASN A 57 15.06 5.59 -18.46
C ASN A 57 15.68 5.16 -19.79
N THR A 58 14.86 4.85 -20.80
CA THR A 58 15.31 4.54 -22.16
C THR A 58 16.00 5.75 -22.79
N LEU A 59 15.45 6.96 -22.62
CA LEU A 59 16.05 8.19 -23.13
C LEU A 59 17.40 8.49 -22.46
N THR A 60 17.50 8.31 -21.14
CA THR A 60 18.76 8.50 -20.41
C THR A 60 19.83 7.52 -20.89
N TRP A 61 19.47 6.25 -21.06
CA TRP A 61 20.37 5.24 -21.60
C TRP A 61 20.82 5.54 -23.04
N LEU A 62 19.87 5.93 -23.91
CA LEU A 62 20.17 6.30 -25.29
C LEU A 62 21.13 7.50 -25.35
N TRP A 63 20.90 8.50 -24.51
CA TRP A 63 21.76 9.68 -24.41
C TRP A 63 23.18 9.33 -23.95
N ASP A 64 23.32 8.59 -22.84
CA ASP A 64 24.63 8.19 -22.31
C ASP A 64 25.41 7.33 -23.32
N ASN A 65 24.73 6.39 -23.97
CA ASN A 65 25.33 5.53 -24.98
C ASN A 65 25.73 6.32 -26.23
N TRP A 66 24.89 7.25 -26.69
CA TRP A 66 25.19 8.14 -27.81
C TRP A 66 26.37 9.06 -27.50
N TYR A 67 26.41 9.67 -26.31
CA TYR A 67 27.51 10.53 -25.88
C TYR A 67 28.83 9.76 -25.81
N GLY A 68 28.83 8.57 -25.19
CA GLY A 68 30.02 7.72 -25.06
C GLY A 68 30.54 7.20 -26.41
N LYS A 69 29.65 6.75 -27.31
CA LYS A 69 30.02 6.30 -28.66
C LYS A 69 30.56 7.46 -29.50
N SER A 70 29.92 8.63 -29.47
CA SER A 70 30.35 9.81 -30.21
C SER A 70 31.74 10.28 -29.78
N ARG A 71 32.01 10.38 -28.46
CA ARG A 71 33.35 10.68 -27.92
C ARG A 71 34.41 9.67 -28.39
N ARG A 72 34.11 8.37 -28.39
CA ARG A 72 35.06 7.32 -28.83
C ARG A 72 35.34 7.37 -30.33
N VAL A 73 34.33 7.65 -31.16
CA VAL A 73 34.52 7.82 -32.61
C VAL A 73 35.41 9.03 -32.89
N MET A 74 35.12 10.17 -32.25
CA MET A 74 35.93 11.39 -32.41
C MET A 74 37.40 11.16 -31.98
N GLN A 75 37.63 10.39 -30.93
CA GLN A 75 38.99 10.01 -30.51
C GLN A 75 39.73 9.12 -31.49
N ARG A 76 39.03 8.26 -32.24
CA ARG A 76 39.65 7.40 -33.25
C ARG A 76 40.09 8.20 -34.47
N THR A 77 39.44 9.33 -34.75
CA THR A 77 39.82 10.25 -35.84
C THR A 77 41.17 10.94 -35.58
N PHE A 78 41.57 11.11 -34.31
CA PHE A 78 42.83 11.74 -33.94
C PHE A 78 43.92 10.70 -33.61
N SER A 79 45.14 10.96 -34.09
CA SER A 79 46.31 10.16 -33.71
C SER A 79 46.54 10.18 -32.19
N SER A 80 47.23 9.17 -31.65
CA SER A 80 47.57 9.13 -30.23
C SER A 80 48.39 10.35 -29.80
N GLN A 81 49.34 10.77 -30.63
CA GLN A 81 50.21 11.91 -30.36
C GLN A 81 49.42 13.23 -30.33
N SER A 82 48.52 13.43 -31.28
CA SER A 82 47.67 14.62 -31.34
C SER A 82 46.74 14.71 -30.12
N ARG A 83 46.18 13.59 -29.66
CA ARG A 83 45.35 13.55 -28.45
C ARG A 83 46.15 13.94 -27.21
N GLN A 84 47.35 13.40 -27.03
CA GLN A 84 48.22 13.74 -25.90
C GLN A 84 48.54 15.23 -25.88
N ASN A 85 48.99 15.80 -27.00
CA ASN A 85 49.33 17.22 -27.10
C ASN A 85 48.13 18.13 -26.80
N VAL A 86 46.94 17.79 -27.33
CA VAL A 86 45.70 18.57 -27.09
C VAL A 86 45.25 18.47 -25.64
N THR A 87 45.31 17.30 -25.01
CA THR A 87 44.92 17.15 -23.59
C THR A 87 45.95 17.72 -22.60
N GLN A 88 47.20 17.93 -23.04
CA GLN A 88 48.21 18.67 -22.28
C GLN A 88 47.96 20.18 -22.34
N ALA A 89 47.58 20.70 -23.51
CA ALA A 89 47.25 22.12 -23.68
C ALA A 89 45.87 22.49 -23.07
N LEU A 90 44.89 21.60 -23.17
CA LEU A 90 43.52 21.77 -22.66
C LEU A 90 43.12 20.54 -21.81
N PRO A 91 43.42 20.55 -20.50
CA PRO A 91 43.11 19.43 -19.60
C PRO A 91 41.62 19.10 -19.50
N GLU A 92 40.74 20.08 -19.73
CA GLU A 92 39.28 19.90 -19.75
C GLU A 92 38.77 18.92 -20.83
N LEU A 93 39.55 18.71 -21.90
CA LEU A 93 39.23 17.76 -22.96
C LEU A 93 39.60 16.32 -22.60
N GLN A 94 40.26 16.10 -21.46
CA GLN A 94 40.55 14.75 -20.98
C GLN A 94 39.27 13.93 -20.83
N LEU A 95 39.43 12.62 -21.02
CA LEU A 95 38.38 11.66 -20.77
C LEU A 95 38.11 11.56 -19.27
N GLY A 96 37.10 12.27 -18.80
CA GLY A 96 36.59 12.05 -17.46
C GLY A 96 35.91 10.67 -17.31
N ASN A 97 35.72 10.25 -16.06
CA ASN A 97 35.06 8.99 -15.72
C ASN A 97 33.57 8.94 -16.13
N ALA A 98 32.99 10.05 -16.59
CA ALA A 98 31.59 10.14 -17.01
C ALA A 98 31.22 9.14 -18.12
N ILE A 99 32.16 8.77 -18.99
CA ILE A 99 31.90 7.86 -20.13
C ILE A 99 31.87 6.38 -19.70
N ILE A 100 32.41 6.07 -18.53
CA ILE A 100 32.49 4.71 -17.98
C ILE A 100 31.41 4.49 -16.91
N LYS A 101 30.81 5.56 -16.39
CA LYS A 101 29.74 5.46 -15.41
C LYS A 101 28.51 4.79 -16.05
N PRO A 102 27.92 3.78 -15.40
CA PRO A 102 26.68 3.20 -15.87
C PRO A 102 25.55 4.23 -15.81
N SER A 103 24.63 4.17 -16.75
CA SER A 103 23.41 4.99 -16.75
C SER A 103 22.64 4.76 -15.46
N ARG A 104 22.30 5.84 -14.77
CA ARG A 104 21.51 5.77 -13.54
C ARG A 104 20.04 5.82 -13.91
N TYR A 105 19.34 4.71 -13.73
CA TYR A 105 17.90 4.66 -13.91
C TYR A 105 17.18 5.32 -12.73
N VAL A 106 16.24 6.21 -13.04
CA VAL A 106 15.35 6.79 -12.05
C VAL A 106 14.09 5.93 -12.01
N GLN A 107 13.80 5.37 -10.84
CA GLN A 107 12.60 4.56 -10.65
C GLN A 107 11.38 5.48 -10.53
N ASN A 108 10.63 5.60 -11.64
CA ASN A 108 9.36 6.30 -11.68
C ASN A 108 8.23 5.39 -11.20
N ASN A 109 7.21 5.97 -10.56
CA ASN A 109 6.03 5.21 -10.17
C ASN A 109 5.24 4.82 -11.44
N GLN A 110 5.06 3.52 -11.65
CA GLN A 110 4.39 2.97 -12.82
C GLN A 110 2.86 3.08 -12.75
N PHE A 111 2.30 3.59 -11.66
CA PHE A 111 0.86 3.74 -11.47
C PHE A 111 0.51 5.19 -11.14
N SER A 112 -0.44 5.77 -11.86
CA SER A 112 -0.97 7.08 -11.52
C SER A 112 -1.89 7.01 -10.29
N PRO A 113 -2.03 8.11 -9.53
CA PRO A 113 -3.00 8.17 -8.45
C PRO A 113 -4.43 7.91 -8.93
N LEU A 114 -5.24 7.30 -8.08
CA LEU A 114 -6.65 7.03 -8.35
C LEU A 114 -7.45 8.33 -8.32
N LYS A 115 -7.77 8.89 -9.49
CA LYS A 115 -8.50 10.17 -9.59
C LYS A 115 -9.89 10.16 -8.96
N LYS A 116 -10.51 8.99 -8.82
CA LYS A 116 -11.86 8.83 -8.25
C LYS A 116 -11.91 9.12 -6.75
N TYR A 117 -10.79 8.98 -6.03
CA TYR A 117 -10.76 9.11 -4.58
C TYR A 117 -9.81 10.23 -4.13
N PRO A 118 -10.20 11.06 -3.15
CA PRO A 118 -9.32 12.07 -2.57
C PRO A 118 -8.03 11.45 -2.00
N LEU A 119 -6.88 11.89 -2.50
CA LEU A 119 -5.57 11.52 -1.98
C LEU A 119 -5.28 12.31 -0.69
N VAL A 120 -5.05 11.60 0.41
CA VAL A 120 -4.80 12.19 1.74
C VAL A 120 -3.31 12.31 2.01
N LYS A 121 -2.55 11.24 1.77
CA LYS A 121 -1.09 11.19 1.98
C LYS A 121 -0.43 10.36 0.89
N GLN A 122 0.76 10.79 0.48
CA GLN A 122 1.66 10.02 -0.37
C GLN A 122 3.08 10.15 0.18
N PHE A 123 3.75 9.02 0.41
CA PHE A 123 5.12 8.99 0.92
C PHE A 123 5.82 7.69 0.51
N ARG A 124 7.15 7.72 0.51
CA ARG A 124 7.98 6.53 0.34
C ARG A 124 8.44 6.03 1.70
N TYR A 125 8.22 4.75 1.98
CA TYR A 125 8.66 4.10 3.22
C TYR A 125 9.90 3.23 2.96
N PRO A 126 11.00 3.39 3.73
CA PRO A 126 12.25 2.66 3.50
C PRO A 126 12.14 1.21 3.99
N LEU A 127 11.63 0.33 3.13
CA LEU A 127 11.36 -1.08 3.43
C LEU A 127 12.57 -1.81 4.03
N TRP A 128 13.77 -1.58 3.48
CA TRP A 128 14.98 -2.32 3.86
C TRP A 128 15.67 -1.82 5.12
N GLN A 129 15.33 -0.61 5.56
CA GLN A 129 15.83 -0.02 6.81
C GLN A 129 14.81 -0.20 7.95
N ALA A 130 13.59 -0.62 7.63
CA ALA A 130 12.51 -0.78 8.59
C ALA A 130 12.74 -2.01 9.47
N LYS A 131 12.40 -1.86 10.76
CA LYS A 131 12.43 -2.98 11.71
C LYS A 131 11.32 -3.98 11.37
N PRO A 132 11.64 -5.28 11.24
CA PRO A 132 10.64 -6.32 11.08
C PRO A 132 9.62 -6.30 12.23
N PHE A 133 8.42 -6.80 11.93
CA PHE A 133 7.42 -7.04 12.95
C PHE A 133 7.92 -8.10 13.95
N GLU A 134 7.90 -7.72 15.23
CA GLU A 134 8.15 -8.63 16.35
C GLU A 134 6.85 -8.89 17.11
N PRO A 135 6.56 -10.14 17.50
CA PRO A 135 5.44 -10.45 18.38
C PRO A 135 5.54 -9.64 19.68
N GLN A 136 4.39 -9.16 20.19
CA GLN A 136 4.38 -8.40 21.44
C GLN A 136 4.91 -9.26 22.60
N GLN A 137 5.91 -8.74 23.30
CA GLN A 137 6.48 -9.39 24.47
C GLN A 137 5.44 -9.46 25.60
N GLY A 138 5.27 -10.65 26.21
CA GLY A 138 4.38 -10.86 27.34
C GLY A 138 2.97 -11.38 27.03
N VAL A 139 2.57 -11.44 25.74
CA VAL A 139 1.29 -12.06 25.35
C VAL A 139 1.48 -13.58 25.22
N LYS A 140 1.56 -14.26 26.37
CA LYS A 140 1.54 -15.73 26.46
C LYS A 140 0.10 -16.22 26.48
N LEU A 141 -0.54 -16.23 25.31
CA LEU A 141 -1.80 -16.93 25.13
C LEU A 141 -1.48 -18.42 24.93
N GLU A 142 -2.14 -19.31 25.67
CA GLU A 142 -2.03 -20.74 25.44
C GLU A 142 -2.43 -21.07 23.99
N GLY A 143 -1.56 -21.80 23.28
CA GLY A 143 -1.74 -22.11 21.85
C GLY A 143 -1.30 -21.00 20.88
N ALA A 144 -0.77 -19.87 21.35
CA ALA A 144 -0.22 -18.86 20.45
C ALA A 144 1.08 -19.32 19.78
N SER A 145 1.16 -19.11 18.46
CA SER A 145 2.35 -19.39 17.66
C SER A 145 3.49 -18.38 17.85
N SER A 146 3.35 -17.44 18.81
CA SER A 146 4.32 -16.37 19.09
C SER A 146 5.70 -16.89 19.48
N ASN A 147 5.79 -18.09 20.08
CA ASN A 147 7.07 -18.72 20.44
C ASN A 147 7.73 -19.50 19.27
N PHE A 148 7.01 -19.71 18.16
CA PHE A 148 7.45 -20.55 17.04
C PHE A 148 7.83 -19.74 15.79
N ILE A 149 7.46 -18.45 15.72
CA ILE A 149 7.66 -17.62 14.53
C ILE A 149 8.82 -16.65 14.79
N SER A 150 9.92 -16.83 14.06
CA SER A 150 11.00 -15.85 14.01
C SER A 150 10.61 -14.65 13.14
N PRO A 151 10.92 -13.40 13.56
CA PRO A 151 10.71 -12.21 12.75
C PRO A 151 11.32 -12.37 11.36
N GLN A 152 10.51 -12.21 10.33
CA GLN A 152 10.95 -12.30 8.93
C GLN A 152 11.27 -10.90 8.40
N PRO A 153 12.45 -10.68 7.79
CA PRO A 153 12.72 -9.43 7.09
C PRO A 153 11.65 -9.13 6.03
N GLY A 154 11.33 -7.86 5.80
CA GLY A 154 10.30 -7.46 4.83
C GLY A 154 8.85 -7.55 5.32
N ASN A 155 8.58 -8.19 6.46
CA ASN A 155 7.29 -8.08 7.15
C ASN A 155 7.33 -6.92 8.14
N ILE A 156 6.68 -5.81 7.81
CA ILE A 156 6.83 -4.53 8.53
C ILE A 156 5.48 -3.86 8.79
N TYR A 157 5.43 -3.01 9.82
CA TYR A 157 4.34 -2.06 10.00
C TYR A 157 4.71 -0.70 9.41
N ILE A 158 3.86 -0.22 8.51
CA ILE A 158 3.94 1.13 7.96
C ILE A 158 3.00 2.04 8.79
N PRO A 159 3.55 3.08 9.45
CA PRO A 159 2.75 4.07 10.14
C PRO A 159 1.99 4.93 9.13
N LEU A 160 0.67 5.05 9.29
CA LEU A 160 -0.17 5.93 8.47
C LEU A 160 -0.41 7.29 9.16
N GLY A 161 0.06 7.45 10.39
CA GLY A 161 -0.24 8.59 11.26
C GLY A 161 -1.69 8.57 11.77
N GLN A 162 -2.07 9.65 12.46
CA GLN A 162 -3.45 9.88 12.87
C GLN A 162 -4.30 10.28 11.66
N GLN A 163 -5.52 9.74 11.60
CA GLN A 163 -6.48 9.94 10.52
C GLN A 163 -7.85 10.21 11.14
N GLU A 164 -8.68 10.98 10.44
CA GLU A 164 -10.09 11.17 10.81
C GLU A 164 -10.86 9.85 10.69
N PRO A 165 -11.97 9.68 11.45
CA PRO A 165 -12.82 8.52 11.31
C PRO A 165 -13.28 8.27 9.86
N GLY A 166 -13.35 6.99 9.50
CA GLY A 166 -13.88 6.48 8.24
C GLY A 166 -12.98 5.48 7.51
N LEU A 167 -13.30 5.30 6.23
CA LEU A 167 -12.71 4.27 5.39
C LEU A 167 -11.60 4.82 4.50
N TYR A 168 -10.45 4.15 4.53
CA TYR A 168 -9.31 4.51 3.71
C TYR A 168 -8.84 3.37 2.83
N LEU A 169 -8.52 3.67 1.57
CA LEU A 169 -7.83 2.77 0.67
C LEU A 169 -6.34 3.06 0.72
N VAL A 170 -5.54 2.04 0.97
CA VAL A 170 -4.07 2.11 0.96
C VAL A 170 -3.54 1.38 -0.27
N GLU A 171 -2.77 2.07 -1.08
CA GLU A 171 -1.97 1.49 -2.15
C GLU A 171 -0.50 1.45 -1.73
N ALA A 172 0.12 0.29 -1.85
CA ALA A 172 1.56 0.11 -1.68
C ALA A 172 2.16 -0.37 -3.00
N MET A 173 3.19 0.32 -3.50
CA MET A 173 3.79 0.06 -4.80
C MET A 173 5.32 -0.05 -4.69
N VAL A 174 5.89 -1.04 -5.35
CA VAL A 174 7.35 -1.24 -5.49
C VAL A 174 7.61 -1.70 -6.92
N GLY A 175 8.23 -0.86 -7.74
CA GLY A 175 8.38 -1.13 -9.17
C GLY A 175 7.02 -1.41 -9.84
N GLY A 176 6.92 -2.53 -10.54
CA GLY A 176 5.66 -2.99 -11.15
C GLY A 176 4.68 -3.70 -10.21
N TYR A 177 5.05 -3.93 -8.95
CA TYR A 177 4.16 -4.56 -7.97
C TYR A 177 3.27 -3.53 -7.30
N ARG A 178 1.96 -3.81 -7.26
CA ARG A 178 0.95 -3.00 -6.57
C ARG A 178 0.10 -3.89 -5.65
N ALA A 179 0.00 -3.50 -4.40
CA ALA A 179 -0.88 -4.08 -3.40
C ALA A 179 -1.90 -3.05 -2.92
N THR A 180 -3.14 -3.47 -2.71
CA THR A 180 -4.23 -2.64 -2.21
C THR A 180 -4.81 -3.25 -0.96
N THR A 181 -5.02 -2.45 0.07
CA THR A 181 -5.74 -2.85 1.28
C THR A 181 -6.61 -1.69 1.76
N VAL A 182 -7.54 -1.98 2.66
CA VAL A 182 -8.43 -0.97 3.25
C VAL A 182 -8.19 -0.91 4.74
N VAL A 183 -8.26 0.30 5.29
CA VAL A 183 -8.09 0.58 6.71
C VAL A 183 -9.35 1.28 7.20
N PHE A 184 -9.96 0.70 8.23
CA PHE A 184 -11.09 1.27 8.95
C PHE A 184 -10.55 2.05 10.14
N VAL A 185 -10.93 3.31 10.27
CA VAL A 185 -10.57 4.17 11.39
C VAL A 185 -11.86 4.50 12.12
N SER A 186 -12.08 3.84 13.26
CA SER A 186 -13.24 4.05 14.11
C SER A 186 -12.86 3.81 15.57
N ASP A 187 -13.51 4.55 16.46
CA ASP A 187 -13.49 4.34 17.90
C ASP A 187 -14.65 3.42 18.36
N THR A 188 -15.42 2.87 17.43
CA THR A 188 -16.54 1.95 17.64
C THR A 188 -16.16 0.52 17.22
N VAL A 189 -16.61 -0.47 17.98
CA VAL A 189 -16.51 -1.90 17.64
C VAL A 189 -17.91 -2.48 17.60
N ALA A 190 -18.18 -3.30 16.58
CA ALA A 190 -19.41 -4.07 16.48
C ALA A 190 -19.16 -5.54 16.83
N LEU A 191 -19.92 -6.05 17.79
CA LEU A 191 -19.98 -7.46 18.15
C LEU A 191 -21.27 -8.03 17.58
N SER A 192 -21.17 -9.13 16.86
CA SER A 192 -22.32 -9.72 16.18
C SER A 192 -22.50 -11.19 16.52
N LYS A 193 -23.74 -11.61 16.74
CA LYS A 193 -24.12 -13.02 16.84
C LYS A 193 -25.23 -13.31 15.85
N VAL A 194 -24.97 -14.25 14.95
CA VAL A 194 -25.97 -14.75 14.01
C VAL A 194 -26.57 -16.03 14.56
N SER A 195 -27.89 -16.05 14.65
CA SER A 195 -28.75 -17.21 14.86
C SER A 195 -29.51 -17.51 13.57
N GLY A 196 -30.06 -18.72 13.40
CA GLY A 196 -30.58 -19.17 12.10
C GLY A 196 -31.61 -18.24 11.43
N LYS A 197 -32.37 -17.45 12.21
CA LYS A 197 -33.36 -16.49 11.70
C LYS A 197 -33.11 -15.04 12.15
N GLU A 198 -31.98 -14.78 12.79
CA GLU A 198 -31.77 -13.51 13.49
C GLU A 198 -30.30 -13.12 13.54
N LEU A 199 -30.03 -11.83 13.40
CA LEU A 199 -28.75 -11.23 13.69
C LEU A 199 -28.91 -10.24 14.86
N LEU A 200 -28.14 -10.45 15.92
CA LEU A 200 -27.96 -9.47 16.99
C LEU A 200 -26.61 -8.76 16.79
N VAL A 201 -26.63 -7.44 16.80
CA VAL A 201 -25.43 -6.59 16.80
C VAL A 201 -25.43 -5.73 18.05
N TRP A 202 -24.27 -5.63 18.71
CA TRP A 202 -24.00 -4.69 19.78
C TRP A 202 -22.80 -3.82 19.41
N THR A 203 -22.97 -2.52 19.48
CA THR A 203 -21.97 -1.51 19.15
C THR A 203 -21.48 -0.84 20.43
N ALA A 204 -20.17 -0.86 20.62
CA ALA A 204 -19.52 -0.38 21.83
C ALA A 204 -18.27 0.44 21.51
N GLY A 205 -17.94 1.40 22.38
CA GLY A 205 -16.72 2.17 22.29
C GLY A 205 -15.50 1.29 22.54
N LYS A 206 -14.50 1.40 21.67
CA LYS A 206 -13.29 0.59 21.69
C LYS A 206 -12.46 0.73 22.97
N LYS A 207 -12.56 1.88 23.65
CA LYS A 207 -11.73 2.20 24.82
C LYS A 207 -12.38 1.79 26.14
N GLN A 208 -13.66 2.09 26.34
CA GLN A 208 -14.33 1.89 27.64
C GLN A 208 -15.50 0.90 27.55
N GLY A 209 -15.86 0.43 26.35
CA GLY A 209 -16.97 -0.50 26.15
C GLY A 209 -18.34 0.15 26.31
N GLU A 210 -18.42 1.47 26.29
CA GLU A 210 -19.67 2.21 26.41
C GLU A 210 -20.56 1.97 25.18
N ALA A 211 -21.88 1.89 25.39
CA ALA A 211 -22.82 1.71 24.28
C ALA A 211 -22.70 2.86 23.25
N LYS A 212 -22.67 2.52 21.96
CA LYS A 212 -22.63 3.48 20.85
C LYS A 212 -23.93 3.46 20.05
N PRO A 213 -24.97 4.21 20.49
CA PRO A 213 -26.26 4.25 19.80
C PRO A 213 -26.15 4.95 18.44
N GLY A 214 -27.16 4.78 17.60
CA GLY A 214 -27.27 5.50 16.33
C GLY A 214 -26.34 5.00 15.22
N SER A 215 -25.72 3.83 15.40
CA SER A 215 -24.87 3.21 14.37
C SER A 215 -25.74 2.58 13.29
N GLU A 216 -25.51 2.95 12.03
CA GLU A 216 -26.17 2.33 10.89
C GLU A 216 -25.54 0.96 10.63
N ILE A 217 -26.36 -0.09 10.62
CA ILE A 217 -25.93 -1.46 10.38
C ILE A 217 -26.65 -2.01 9.17
N LEU A 218 -25.88 -2.65 8.29
CA LEU A 218 -26.36 -3.26 7.07
C LEU A 218 -25.88 -4.72 7.01
N TRP A 219 -26.83 -5.64 6.88
CA TRP A 219 -26.58 -7.06 6.71
C TRP A 219 -26.73 -7.44 5.23
N THR A 220 -25.68 -8.02 4.66
CA THR A 220 -25.60 -8.37 3.23
C THR A 220 -25.01 -9.76 3.01
N ASP A 221 -25.42 -10.43 1.95
CA ASP A 221 -24.84 -11.69 1.46
C ASP A 221 -23.70 -11.46 0.45
N GLY A 222 -23.35 -10.20 0.16
CA GLY A 222 -22.36 -9.81 -0.85
C GLY A 222 -22.95 -9.62 -2.26
N LEU A 223 -24.22 -9.97 -2.48
CA LEU A 223 -24.96 -9.70 -3.73
C LEU A 223 -25.98 -8.58 -3.54
N GLY A 224 -26.60 -8.50 -2.36
CA GLY A 224 -27.64 -7.55 -2.04
C GLY A 224 -27.73 -7.24 -0.54
N VAL A 225 -28.47 -6.18 -0.23
CA VAL A 225 -28.80 -5.85 1.17
C VAL A 225 -29.97 -6.72 1.59
N MET A 226 -29.78 -7.54 2.62
CA MET A 226 -30.83 -8.40 3.16
C MET A 226 -31.74 -7.60 4.09
N THR A 227 -31.12 -6.91 5.04
CA THR A 227 -31.82 -6.06 6.02
C THR A 227 -30.85 -5.03 6.59
N ARG A 228 -31.41 -3.98 7.20
CA ARG A 228 -30.67 -2.87 7.77
C ARG A 228 -31.42 -2.30 8.96
N GLY A 229 -30.70 -1.65 9.85
CA GLY A 229 -31.28 -0.96 10.99
C GLY A 229 -30.29 0.01 11.61
N VAL A 230 -30.72 0.64 12.69
CA VAL A 230 -29.91 1.59 13.48
C VAL A 230 -29.90 1.09 14.91
N THR A 231 -28.74 1.11 15.56
CA THR A 231 -28.64 0.70 16.96
C THR A 231 -29.42 1.64 17.89
N ASP A 232 -30.11 1.07 18.87
CA ASP A 232 -30.87 1.79 19.88
C ASP A 232 -29.96 2.44 20.94
N ASP A 233 -30.56 3.06 21.96
CA ASP A 233 -29.85 3.73 23.06
C ASP A 233 -28.89 2.82 23.84
N SER A 234 -29.12 1.50 23.81
CA SER A 234 -28.23 0.50 24.42
C SER A 234 -27.09 0.06 23.48
N GLY A 235 -27.03 0.64 22.28
CA GLY A 235 -26.09 0.27 21.22
C GLY A 235 -26.42 -1.07 20.58
N THR A 236 -27.63 -1.61 20.79
CA THR A 236 -28.03 -2.91 20.25
C THR A 236 -28.95 -2.77 19.05
N LEU A 237 -28.90 -3.77 18.17
CA LEU A 237 -29.81 -3.91 17.05
C LEU A 237 -30.09 -5.37 16.79
N GLN A 238 -31.37 -5.70 16.68
CA GLN A 238 -31.84 -7.02 16.31
C GLN A 238 -32.46 -6.97 14.91
N LEU A 239 -31.98 -7.82 14.01
CA LEU A 239 -32.45 -7.93 12.63
C LEU A 239 -32.98 -9.34 12.37
N GLN A 240 -34.25 -9.45 11.98
CA GLN A 240 -34.88 -10.72 11.67
C GLN A 240 -34.73 -11.03 10.18
N HIS A 241 -33.95 -12.06 9.84
CA HIS A 241 -33.80 -12.59 8.48
C HIS A 241 -33.17 -13.98 8.53
N ILE A 242 -33.51 -14.86 7.58
CA ILE A 242 -32.86 -16.17 7.43
C ILE A 242 -31.37 -15.95 7.11
N SER A 243 -30.48 -16.54 7.93
CA SER A 243 -29.04 -16.42 7.71
C SER A 243 -28.60 -17.22 6.47
N PRO A 244 -27.88 -16.61 5.52
CA PRO A 244 -27.25 -17.33 4.44
C PRO A 244 -25.94 -17.98 4.93
N GLU A 245 -25.35 -18.86 4.11
CA GLU A 245 -24.06 -19.49 4.43
C GLU A 245 -22.91 -18.48 4.54
N ARG A 246 -22.99 -17.37 3.79
CA ARG A 246 -22.02 -16.28 3.82
C ARG A 246 -22.75 -14.97 3.94
N SER A 247 -22.40 -14.20 4.97
CA SER A 247 -22.87 -12.83 5.11
C SER A 247 -21.81 -11.93 5.69
N TYR A 248 -22.01 -10.63 5.47
CA TYR A 248 -21.19 -9.55 5.98
C TYR A 248 -22.07 -8.55 6.69
N ILE A 249 -21.50 -7.96 7.73
CA ILE A 249 -22.12 -6.87 8.48
C ILE A 249 -21.27 -5.64 8.20
N LEU A 250 -21.90 -4.61 7.64
CA LEU A 250 -21.29 -3.32 7.40
C LEU A 250 -21.89 -2.34 8.40
N GLY A 251 -21.04 -1.66 9.15
CA GLY A 251 -21.44 -0.66 10.12
C GLY A 251 -20.88 0.70 9.77
N LYS A 252 -21.63 1.76 10.08
CA LYS A 252 -21.16 3.14 10.07
C LYS A 252 -21.63 3.82 11.35
N ASP A 253 -20.69 4.33 12.14
CA ASP A 253 -21.03 5.09 13.35
C ASP A 253 -21.36 6.57 13.03
N ALA A 254 -21.82 7.30 14.04
CA ALA A 254 -22.19 8.72 13.90
C ALA A 254 -21.00 9.62 13.52
N GLU A 255 -19.77 9.22 13.87
CA GLU A 255 -18.54 9.94 13.52
C GLU A 255 -18.07 9.61 12.09
N GLY A 256 -18.71 8.62 11.44
CA GLY A 256 -18.45 8.18 10.08
C GLY A 256 -17.40 7.07 9.98
N GLY A 257 -17.02 6.47 11.11
CA GLY A 257 -16.13 5.32 11.25
C GLY A 257 -16.70 3.99 10.77
#